data_AF-A0AAE8QL48-F1
#
_entry.id   AF-A0AAE8QL48-F1
#
_cell.length_a   1.000
_cell.length_b   1.000
_cell.length_c   1.000
_cell.angle_alpha   90.00
_cell.angle_beta   90.00
_cell.angle_gamma   90.00
#
_symmetry.space_group_name_H-M   'P 1'
#
loop_
_entity.id
_entity.type
_entity.pdbx_description
1 polymer ?
#
loop_
_entity_poly.entity_id
_entity_poly.type
_entity_poly.pdbx_seq_one_letter_code
_entity_poly.pdbx_strand_id
1 'polypeptide(L)'
;MKNKALSTLMATAITATLVLPMSTANAASSQIQSNSYETHVAAAKKVIGESVTIKNITKDTVITSNGTFRIQSALKPLFDTSNKAALTNARATIVVKNGQITDVTSLILNKAGTSKKTVYFDGGDALISGDLTVNADYVKVQDVSVDGQLIITNRVKKAVTLDEVVVDETITLKPIVTKKVSWLYVNLIDMKSSNINLGRTKVNISSDQTLAKVDVVGKVESFEAMTNIEKLTIDVAKDFNLYGEGKIEQIVVKGGTKVALDSGHLVNNVQVDDSRVSVTLPVIDKKELNTLIASPPYVQVSVNGYDVLNTDKWTTQADRTVFDSAVASAKAIANNSNASQEQVKNAINQYKNALAVYQAAQKSGTKYGYGDKASLQSLINSVQYVTVSWDGSNVPYNSPWTTQTERNAIEAAVSSAQLIVNNYYATQTDIANAINNLNNAIRTYKNAYKYGTNGGYNVEKSYLESLITSAYNDLVSISYNGDGSDVPYYSKWTSQNDWIYINNYIEQAKSIVNNYYATQLEVVSAYNNLNSALSYYNSAKRDGLLH
;
A
#
# COMPACT_ATOMS: atom_id res chain seq x y z
N MET A 1 3.79 31.96 40.85
CA MET A 1 4.53 32.38 39.64
C MET A 1 3.71 31.97 38.41
N LYS A 2 3.66 32.88 37.42
CA LYS A 2 2.79 32.86 36.23
C LYS A 2 3.17 31.78 35.20
N ASN A 3 2.24 31.55 34.25
CA ASN A 3 2.30 30.80 32.97
C ASN A 3 2.14 29.29 33.11
N LYS A 4 1.47 28.52 32.25
CA LYS A 4 0.72 28.59 30.95
C LYS A 4 0.19 27.12 30.82
N ALA A 5 -0.86 26.70 30.13
CA ALA A 5 -1.84 27.27 29.23
C ALA A 5 -3.09 26.38 29.32
N LEU A 6 -4.23 27.01 29.10
CA LEU A 6 -5.58 26.48 29.25
C LEU A 6 -5.98 25.64 28.02
N SER A 7 -6.66 24.52 28.30
CA SER A 7 -7.44 23.72 27.37
C SER A 7 -8.51 24.54 26.64
N THR A 8 -8.76 24.29 25.36
CA THR A 8 -10.08 24.58 24.76
C THR A 8 -10.39 23.64 23.60
N LEU A 9 -11.43 22.84 23.80
CA LEU A 9 -12.22 22.17 22.77
C LEU A 9 -12.81 23.19 21.80
N MET A 10 -12.83 22.89 20.50
CA MET A 10 -13.78 23.48 19.56
C MET A 10 -14.22 22.38 18.60
N ALA A 11 -15.43 21.88 18.85
CA ALA A 11 -16.21 21.08 17.92
C ALA A 11 -17.19 21.99 17.17
N THR A 12 -17.32 21.74 15.87
CA THR A 12 -18.50 21.93 15.00
C THR A 12 -19.11 23.32 14.79
N ALA A 13 -19.04 23.79 13.55
CA ALA A 13 -20.23 24.18 12.77
C ALA A 13 -19.91 24.21 11.26
N ILE A 14 -20.28 23.15 10.53
CA ILE A 14 -20.43 23.19 9.07
C ILE A 14 -21.89 23.54 8.82
N THR A 15 -22.17 24.80 8.50
CA THR A 15 -23.47 25.19 7.97
C THR A 15 -23.46 24.95 6.46
N ALA A 16 -24.21 23.93 6.04
CA ALA A 16 -24.66 23.76 4.68
C ALA A 16 -25.65 24.89 4.35
N THR A 17 -25.33 25.72 3.37
CA THR A 17 -26.29 26.70 2.83
C THR A 17 -26.92 26.13 1.57
N LEU A 18 -28.21 25.80 1.73
CA LEU A 18 -29.17 25.41 0.73
C LEU A 18 -29.28 26.51 -0.36
N VAL A 19 -29.08 26.15 -1.62
CA VAL A 19 -29.43 27.00 -2.76
C VAL A 19 -30.84 26.61 -3.21
N LEU A 20 -31.78 27.56 -3.14
CA LEU A 20 -33.04 27.52 -3.87
C LEU A 20 -33.24 28.85 -4.64
N PRO A 21 -33.99 28.83 -5.77
CA PRO A 21 -33.83 29.81 -6.84
C PRO A 21 -34.84 30.98 -6.80
N MET A 22 -34.43 32.05 -7.50
CA MET A 22 -35.19 33.15 -8.10
C MET A 22 -36.19 33.97 -7.25
N SER A 23 -35.99 35.29 -7.22
CA SER A 23 -36.95 36.21 -7.86
C SER A 23 -36.39 37.62 -8.03
N THR A 24 -36.96 38.26 -9.03
CA THR A 24 -36.75 39.59 -9.60
C THR A 24 -36.93 40.75 -8.63
N ALA A 25 -36.14 41.82 -8.85
CA ALA A 25 -36.60 43.21 -9.08
C ALA A 25 -35.84 44.29 -8.27
N ASN A 26 -35.42 45.27 -9.07
CA ASN A 26 -35.38 46.72 -8.85
C ASN A 26 -34.38 47.37 -7.89
N ALA A 27 -33.52 48.13 -8.57
CA ALA A 27 -32.85 49.36 -8.17
C ALA A 27 -33.47 50.16 -7.00
N ALA A 28 -32.62 50.50 -6.04
CA ALA A 28 -32.54 51.84 -5.49
C ALA A 28 -31.12 52.10 -4.98
N SER A 29 -30.61 53.26 -5.38
CA SER A 29 -29.31 53.84 -5.10
C SER A 29 -29.03 54.05 -3.62
N SER A 30 -27.81 53.75 -3.19
CA SER A 30 -27.17 54.46 -2.07
C SER A 30 -25.67 54.52 -2.29
N GLN A 31 -25.21 55.76 -2.50
CA GLN A 31 -23.85 56.20 -2.70
C GLN A 31 -22.96 55.76 -1.52
N ILE A 32 -21.86 55.08 -1.81
CA ILE A 32 -20.68 55.09 -0.95
C ILE A 32 -19.52 55.61 -1.79
N GLN A 33 -19.07 56.78 -1.37
CA GLN A 33 -17.94 57.55 -1.85
C GLN A 33 -16.66 56.71 -1.75
N SER A 34 -16.15 56.23 -2.88
CA SER A 34 -14.78 55.73 -3.00
C SER A 34 -13.93 56.83 -3.61
N ASN A 35 -12.91 57.28 -2.87
CA ASN A 35 -11.89 58.20 -3.38
C ASN A 35 -11.17 57.56 -4.58
N SER A 36 -11.59 57.94 -5.78
CA SER A 36 -10.89 57.70 -7.03
C SER A 36 -9.77 58.72 -7.17
N TYR A 37 -8.55 58.22 -7.36
CA TYR A 37 -7.55 58.99 -8.11
C TYR A 37 -8.04 59.04 -9.57
N GLU A 38 -8.93 59.98 -9.86
CA GLU A 38 -9.28 60.35 -11.23
C GLU A 38 -8.09 61.08 -11.86
N THR A 39 -7.11 60.30 -12.35
CA THR A 39 -6.40 60.74 -13.54
C THR A 39 -7.40 60.68 -14.68
N HIS A 40 -7.94 61.85 -15.02
CA HIS A 40 -8.66 62.09 -16.27
C HIS A 40 -7.93 61.39 -17.42
N VAL A 41 -8.46 60.25 -17.88
CA VAL A 41 -8.11 59.68 -19.17
C VAL A 41 -8.78 60.59 -20.19
N ALA A 42 -8.12 61.72 -20.48
CA ALA A 42 -8.36 62.42 -21.72
C ALA A 42 -8.22 61.36 -22.82
N ALA A 43 -9.29 61.10 -23.57
CA ALA A 43 -9.22 60.30 -24.77
C ALA A 43 -8.01 60.79 -25.56
N ALA A 44 -6.95 59.97 -25.64
CA ALA A 44 -5.71 60.34 -26.28
C ALA A 44 -6.08 60.80 -27.68
N LYS A 45 -5.81 62.08 -27.96
CA LYS A 45 -6.13 62.70 -29.23
C LYS A 45 -5.35 61.93 -30.29
N LYS A 46 -5.99 60.99 -31.00
CA LYS A 46 -5.35 60.10 -31.97
C LYS A 46 -4.52 60.96 -32.91
N VAL A 47 -3.19 60.80 -32.83
CA VAL A 47 -2.26 61.67 -33.56
C VAL A 47 -2.51 61.44 -35.05
N ILE A 48 -2.89 62.50 -35.76
CA ILE A 48 -3.19 62.42 -37.19
C ILE A 48 -1.85 62.32 -37.93
N GLY A 49 -1.52 61.10 -38.37
CA GLY A 49 -0.36 60.85 -39.24
C GLY A 49 -0.72 60.82 -40.72
N GLU A 50 0.30 60.83 -41.57
CA GLU A 50 0.15 60.64 -43.02
C GLU A 50 0.32 59.16 -43.40
N SER A 51 -0.53 58.67 -44.29
CA SER A 51 -0.42 57.30 -44.81
C SER A 51 0.60 57.22 -45.94
N VAL A 52 1.52 56.26 -45.82
CA VAL A 52 2.63 56.06 -46.75
C VAL A 52 2.81 54.59 -47.10
N THR A 53 3.46 54.33 -48.25
CA THR A 53 4.03 53.02 -48.57
C THR A 53 5.55 53.08 -48.43
N ILE A 54 6.13 52.18 -47.65
CA ILE A 54 7.58 52.09 -47.47
C ILE A 54 8.20 51.42 -48.70
N LYS A 55 9.10 52.13 -49.37
CA LYS A 55 9.80 51.67 -50.58
C LYS A 55 11.19 51.11 -50.25
N ASN A 56 11.93 51.79 -49.38
CA ASN A 56 13.27 51.38 -48.97
C ASN A 56 13.65 52.02 -47.64
N ILE A 57 14.64 51.46 -46.97
CA ILE A 57 15.14 51.92 -45.66
C ILE A 57 16.67 51.99 -45.72
N THR A 58 17.21 53.00 -45.05
CA THR A 58 18.65 53.20 -44.81
C THR A 58 18.86 53.40 -43.31
N LYS A 59 20.11 53.53 -42.86
CA LYS A 59 20.45 53.69 -41.44
C LYS A 59 19.71 54.84 -40.73
N ASP A 60 19.48 55.96 -41.42
CA ASP A 60 18.92 57.17 -40.81
C ASP A 60 17.66 57.71 -41.52
N THR A 61 17.26 57.11 -42.64
CA THR A 61 16.09 57.58 -43.42
C THR A 61 15.22 56.45 -43.95
N VAL A 62 13.93 56.72 -44.06
CA VAL A 62 12.93 55.87 -44.72
C VAL A 62 12.48 56.55 -46.01
N ILE A 63 12.53 55.82 -47.11
CA ILE A 63 12.03 56.26 -48.41
C ILE A 63 10.63 55.73 -48.60
N THR A 64 9.67 56.61 -48.85
CA THR A 64 8.25 56.29 -48.90
C THR A 64 7.59 56.70 -50.22
N SER A 65 6.28 56.51 -50.33
CA SER A 65 5.45 57.10 -51.40
C SER A 65 5.42 58.63 -51.36
N ASN A 66 5.59 59.23 -50.18
CA ASN A 66 5.41 60.68 -49.97
C ASN A 66 6.75 61.44 -49.86
N GLY A 67 7.87 60.75 -50.00
CA GLY A 67 9.21 61.34 -49.92
C GLY A 67 10.14 60.56 -49.00
N THR A 68 11.27 61.18 -48.68
CA THR A 68 12.30 60.63 -47.78
C THR A 68 12.27 61.38 -46.46
N PHE A 69 12.16 60.64 -45.35
CA PHE A 69 12.09 61.21 -44.01
C PHE A 69 13.23 60.70 -43.14
N ARG A 70 13.71 61.55 -42.23
CA ARG A 70 14.67 61.14 -41.19
C ARG A 70 13.95 60.35 -40.12
N ILE A 71 14.67 59.54 -39.34
CA ILE A 71 14.08 58.71 -38.27
C ILE A 71 14.42 59.32 -36.90
N GLN A 72 13.44 59.47 -36.01
CA GLN A 72 13.69 59.80 -34.61
C GLN A 72 14.39 58.62 -33.91
N SER A 73 15.34 58.91 -33.00
CA SER A 73 16.17 57.87 -32.35
C SER A 73 15.38 56.69 -31.79
N ALA A 74 14.24 56.95 -31.14
CA ALA A 74 13.38 55.92 -30.56
C ALA A 74 12.75 54.95 -31.58
N LEU A 75 12.64 55.35 -32.85
CA LEU A 75 12.05 54.55 -33.93
C LEU A 75 13.10 53.93 -34.84
N LYS A 76 14.39 54.20 -34.61
CA LYS A 76 15.47 53.60 -35.42
C LYS A 76 15.43 52.07 -35.43
N PRO A 77 15.15 51.39 -34.31
CA PRO A 77 15.02 49.93 -34.31
C PRO A 77 13.91 49.42 -35.26
N LEU A 78 12.71 50.03 -35.25
CA LEU A 78 11.63 49.66 -36.19
C LEU A 78 12.09 49.73 -37.65
N PHE A 79 12.84 50.77 -38.00
CA PHE A 79 13.35 51.02 -39.34
C PHE A 79 14.81 50.59 -39.49
N ASP A 80 15.25 49.52 -38.81
CA ASP A 80 16.57 48.95 -39.05
C ASP A 80 16.64 48.33 -40.46
N THR A 81 17.84 48.33 -41.04
CA THR A 81 18.05 47.76 -42.38
C THR A 81 17.81 46.25 -42.45
N SER A 82 17.92 45.53 -41.33
CA SER A 82 17.54 44.12 -41.20
C SER A 82 16.05 43.88 -41.47
N ASN A 83 15.18 44.84 -41.11
CA ASN A 83 13.73 44.79 -41.36
C ASN A 83 13.32 45.07 -42.80
N LYS A 84 14.27 45.36 -43.70
CA LYS A 84 13.98 45.72 -45.09
C LYS A 84 13.06 44.71 -45.79
N ALA A 85 13.22 43.41 -45.53
CA ALA A 85 12.37 42.38 -46.12
C ALA A 85 10.91 42.50 -45.68
N ALA A 86 10.66 42.72 -44.38
CA ALA A 86 9.31 42.88 -43.84
C ALA A 86 8.66 44.22 -44.22
N LEU A 87 9.47 45.28 -44.30
CA LEU A 87 8.97 46.65 -44.52
C LEU A 87 8.86 47.04 -46.00
N THR A 88 9.46 46.29 -46.92
CA THR A 88 9.27 46.57 -48.35
C THR A 88 7.80 46.38 -48.76
N ASN A 89 7.17 47.43 -49.29
CA ASN A 89 5.73 47.51 -49.58
C ASN A 89 4.81 47.41 -48.36
N ALA A 90 5.37 47.56 -47.15
CA ALA A 90 4.56 47.80 -45.98
C ALA A 90 3.84 49.15 -46.11
N ARG A 91 2.63 49.23 -45.56
CA ARG A 91 1.90 50.49 -45.43
C ARG A 91 2.04 50.97 -44.01
N ALA A 92 2.30 52.25 -43.82
CA ALA A 92 2.40 52.84 -42.49
C ALA A 92 1.60 54.14 -42.42
N THR A 93 1.16 54.50 -41.22
CA THR A 93 0.72 55.85 -40.91
C THR A 93 1.77 56.46 -39.99
N ILE A 94 2.49 57.46 -40.49
CA ILE A 94 3.63 58.07 -39.81
C ILE A 94 3.29 59.50 -39.38
N VAL A 95 3.80 59.93 -38.23
CA VAL A 95 3.72 61.33 -37.80
C VAL A 95 5.07 61.97 -38.09
N VAL A 96 5.06 63.04 -38.88
CA VAL A 96 6.28 63.74 -39.28
C VAL A 96 6.31 65.13 -38.65
N LYS A 97 7.41 65.45 -37.96
CA LYS A 97 7.72 66.79 -37.47
C LYS A 97 9.09 67.19 -37.98
N ASN A 98 9.19 68.38 -38.59
CA ASN A 98 10.46 68.91 -39.12
C ASN A 98 11.22 67.94 -40.07
N GLY A 99 10.47 67.20 -40.91
CA GLY A 99 11.05 66.22 -41.84
C GLY A 99 11.57 64.92 -41.19
N GLN A 100 11.27 64.69 -39.92
CA GLN A 100 11.60 63.49 -39.16
C GLN A 100 10.34 62.73 -38.76
N ILE A 101 10.33 61.41 -38.94
CA ILE A 101 9.31 60.52 -38.41
C ILE A 101 9.47 60.48 -36.90
N THR A 102 8.48 60.98 -36.18
CA THR A 102 8.46 61.02 -34.72
C THR A 102 7.57 59.95 -34.10
N ASP A 103 6.67 59.36 -34.88
CA ASP A 103 5.72 58.35 -34.40
C ASP A 103 5.20 57.46 -35.54
N VAL A 104 4.75 56.25 -35.21
CA VAL A 104 4.10 55.30 -36.13
C VAL A 104 2.78 54.86 -35.50
N THR A 105 1.67 55.34 -36.05
CA THR A 105 0.31 55.09 -35.52
C THR A 105 -0.40 53.92 -36.22
N SER A 106 0.20 53.38 -37.28
CA SER A 106 -0.20 52.12 -37.89
C SER A 106 0.92 51.56 -38.74
N LEU A 107 1.14 50.25 -38.69
CA LEU A 107 2.07 49.54 -39.56
C LEU A 107 1.44 48.25 -40.09
N ILE A 108 1.48 48.03 -41.40
CA ILE A 108 0.92 46.86 -42.08
C ILE A 108 2.03 46.13 -42.84
N LEU A 109 2.40 44.95 -42.34
CA LEU A 109 3.39 44.07 -42.94
C LEU A 109 2.74 43.23 -44.05
N ASN A 110 3.10 43.51 -45.30
CA ASN A 110 2.48 42.90 -46.48
C ASN A 110 3.33 41.80 -47.14
N LYS A 111 4.58 41.62 -46.72
CA LYS A 111 5.49 40.66 -47.36
C LYS A 111 5.33 39.27 -46.75
N ALA A 112 4.97 38.30 -47.58
CA ALA A 112 4.91 36.89 -47.18
C ALA A 112 6.30 36.25 -47.19
N GLY A 113 6.56 35.43 -46.18
CA GLY A 113 7.61 34.43 -46.17
C GLY A 113 7.13 33.07 -46.68
N THR A 114 7.92 32.05 -46.37
CA THR A 114 7.60 30.64 -46.60
C THR A 114 8.02 29.82 -45.38
N SER A 115 7.57 28.57 -45.28
CA SER A 115 7.98 27.67 -44.18
C SER A 115 9.50 27.44 -44.09
N LYS A 116 10.25 27.65 -45.18
CA LYS A 116 11.73 27.55 -45.20
C LYS A 116 12.44 28.89 -45.03
N LYS A 117 11.71 30.00 -45.20
CA LYS A 117 12.27 31.35 -45.21
C LYS A 117 11.23 32.33 -44.66
N THR A 118 11.24 32.46 -43.35
CA THR A 118 10.43 33.42 -42.59
C THR A 118 10.84 34.84 -42.94
N VAL A 119 9.86 35.76 -42.94
CA VAL A 119 10.11 37.20 -43.01
C VAL A 119 10.15 37.72 -41.58
N TYR A 120 11.27 38.32 -41.19
CA TYR A 120 11.49 38.83 -39.84
C TYR A 120 11.22 40.33 -39.79
N PHE A 121 10.51 40.74 -38.74
CA PHE A 121 10.35 42.12 -38.32
C PHE A 121 10.72 42.20 -36.84
N ASP A 122 11.89 42.76 -36.57
CA ASP A 122 12.46 42.95 -35.23
C ASP A 122 12.34 44.42 -34.85
N GLY A 123 11.48 44.72 -33.87
CA GLY A 123 11.22 46.08 -33.45
C GLY A 123 12.29 46.67 -32.54
N GLY A 124 13.26 45.89 -32.05
CA GLY A 124 14.26 46.28 -31.05
C GLY A 124 13.71 47.14 -29.92
N ASP A 125 12.63 46.67 -29.29
CA ASP A 125 11.87 47.28 -28.20
C ASP A 125 11.19 48.62 -28.51
N ALA A 126 11.17 49.02 -29.78
CA ALA A 126 10.54 50.27 -30.16
C ALA A 126 9.00 50.19 -30.07
N LEU A 127 8.41 51.37 -29.90
CA LEU A 127 6.97 51.53 -29.73
C LEU A 127 6.27 51.85 -31.05
N ILE A 128 5.17 51.15 -31.32
CA ILE A 128 4.14 51.53 -32.29
C ILE A 128 2.94 52.05 -31.48
N SER A 129 2.66 53.35 -31.58
CA SER A 129 1.60 54.03 -30.81
C SER A 129 0.16 53.71 -31.26
N GLY A 130 0.01 52.78 -32.20
CA GLY A 130 -1.27 52.33 -32.71
C GLY A 130 -1.19 50.89 -33.21
N ASP A 131 -1.86 50.59 -34.31
CA ASP A 131 -2.07 49.18 -34.71
C ASP A 131 -0.91 48.59 -35.50
N LEU A 132 -0.50 47.37 -35.16
CA LEU A 132 0.37 46.53 -35.98
C LEU A 132 -0.46 45.46 -36.69
N THR A 133 -0.39 45.39 -38.01
CA THR A 133 -1.13 44.41 -38.81
C THR A 133 -0.18 43.46 -39.55
N VAL A 134 -0.33 42.17 -39.30
CA VAL A 134 0.32 41.10 -40.08
C VAL A 134 -0.65 40.64 -41.17
N ASN A 135 -0.32 40.94 -42.43
CA ASN A 135 -1.19 40.73 -43.57
C ASN A 135 -0.67 39.65 -44.54
N ALA A 136 0.30 38.84 -44.11
CA ALA A 136 0.97 37.84 -44.95
C ALA A 136 1.45 36.63 -44.14
N ASP A 137 1.68 35.51 -44.83
CA ASP A 137 2.11 34.25 -44.23
C ASP A 137 3.59 34.24 -43.83
N TYR A 138 3.92 33.45 -42.81
CA TYR A 138 5.29 33.18 -42.33
C TYR A 138 6.06 34.47 -42.00
N VAL A 139 5.38 35.37 -41.30
CA VAL A 139 5.97 36.56 -40.70
C VAL A 139 6.27 36.25 -39.24
N LYS A 140 7.50 36.55 -38.79
CA LYS A 140 7.87 36.61 -37.38
C LYS A 140 7.98 38.08 -36.99
N VAL A 141 7.18 38.49 -36.01
CA VAL A 141 7.28 39.78 -35.34
C VAL A 141 7.99 39.53 -34.03
N GLN A 142 9.00 40.32 -33.72
CA GLN A 142 9.72 40.21 -32.46
C GLN A 142 10.11 41.56 -31.86
N ASP A 143 10.33 41.58 -30.55
CA ASP A 143 10.95 42.70 -29.82
C ASP A 143 10.24 44.04 -30.10
N VAL A 144 8.92 44.11 -29.92
CA VAL A 144 8.15 45.33 -30.25
C VAL A 144 7.00 45.55 -29.28
N SER A 145 6.78 46.82 -28.92
CA SER A 145 5.60 47.24 -28.13
C SER A 145 4.55 47.87 -29.04
N VAL A 146 3.29 47.50 -28.84
CA VAL A 146 2.13 47.96 -29.63
C VAL A 146 1.07 48.49 -28.67
N ASP A 147 0.90 49.82 -28.63
CA ASP A 147 -0.13 50.48 -27.80
C ASP A 147 -1.55 50.16 -28.28
N GLY A 148 -1.71 49.88 -29.57
CA GLY A 148 -2.98 49.51 -30.18
C GLY A 148 -3.21 48.00 -30.24
N GLN A 149 -3.86 47.54 -31.30
CA GLN A 149 -4.12 46.13 -31.53
C GLN A 149 -3.08 45.51 -32.45
N LEU A 150 -2.78 44.24 -32.22
CA LEU A 150 -2.08 43.41 -33.18
C LEU A 150 -3.10 42.63 -34.01
N ILE A 151 -3.16 42.90 -35.32
CA ILE A 151 -4.19 42.35 -36.21
C ILE A 151 -3.56 41.31 -37.14
N ILE A 152 -3.98 40.05 -37.02
CA ILE A 152 -3.68 38.99 -37.98
C ILE A 152 -4.84 38.92 -38.96
N THR A 153 -4.60 39.34 -40.21
CA THR A 153 -5.69 39.46 -41.19
C THR A 153 -6.13 38.09 -41.72
N ASN A 154 -7.25 38.11 -42.45
CA ASN A 154 -7.71 36.92 -43.17
C ASN A 154 -6.77 36.50 -44.31
N ARG A 155 -5.74 37.28 -44.67
CA ARG A 155 -4.75 36.92 -45.70
C ARG A 155 -3.70 35.94 -45.19
N VAL A 156 -3.43 35.91 -43.89
CA VAL A 156 -2.56 34.92 -43.26
C VAL A 156 -3.29 33.59 -43.24
N LYS A 157 -2.81 32.56 -43.94
CA LYS A 157 -3.44 31.24 -44.08
C LYS A 157 -2.66 30.11 -43.42
N LYS A 158 -1.37 30.31 -43.12
CA LYS A 158 -0.45 29.24 -42.75
C LYS A 158 0.12 29.43 -41.36
N ALA A 159 0.96 30.45 -41.16
CA ALA A 159 1.66 30.64 -39.90
C ALA A 159 2.02 32.09 -39.62
N VAL A 160 2.10 32.43 -38.34
CA VAL A 160 2.67 33.68 -37.80
C VAL A 160 3.34 33.36 -36.46
N THR A 161 4.46 34.02 -36.18
CA THR A 161 5.15 33.93 -34.89
C THR A 161 5.24 35.32 -34.28
N LEU A 162 4.88 35.44 -33.01
CA LEU A 162 5.07 36.63 -32.18
C LEU A 162 6.03 36.23 -31.06
N ASP A 163 7.12 36.97 -30.89
CA ASP A 163 8.21 36.64 -29.98
C ASP A 163 8.61 37.90 -29.19
N GLU A 164 8.42 37.91 -27.87
CA GLU A 164 8.66 39.10 -27.04
C GLU A 164 7.91 40.36 -27.57
N VAL A 165 6.64 40.18 -27.94
CA VAL A 165 5.76 41.28 -28.39
C VAL A 165 4.83 41.69 -27.26
N VAL A 166 4.80 42.99 -26.96
CA VAL A 166 3.86 43.57 -25.98
C VAL A 166 2.69 44.20 -26.74
N VAL A 167 1.46 43.86 -26.35
CA VAL A 167 0.23 44.39 -26.96
C VAL A 167 -0.68 44.90 -25.85
N ASP A 168 -0.93 46.21 -25.82
CA ASP A 168 -1.70 46.85 -24.75
C ASP A 168 -3.21 46.59 -24.87
N GLU A 169 -3.75 46.54 -26.09
CA GLU A 169 -5.16 46.21 -26.30
C GLU A 169 -5.39 44.70 -26.48
N THR A 170 -5.34 44.20 -27.71
CA THR A 170 -5.67 42.81 -28.02
C THR A 170 -5.02 42.32 -29.31
N ILE A 171 -4.77 41.01 -29.37
CA ILE A 171 -4.41 40.29 -30.58
C ILE A 171 -5.70 39.84 -31.27
N THR A 172 -6.01 40.42 -32.43
CA THR A 172 -7.22 40.11 -33.20
C THR A 172 -6.92 39.20 -34.38
N LEU A 173 -7.54 38.02 -34.42
CA LEU A 173 -7.54 37.14 -35.59
C LEU A 173 -8.80 37.32 -36.40
N LYS A 174 -8.67 37.95 -37.57
CA LYS A 174 -9.84 38.30 -38.40
C LYS A 174 -10.47 37.05 -39.05
N PRO A 175 -11.82 37.03 -39.18
CA PRO A 175 -12.54 35.94 -39.82
C PRO A 175 -12.10 35.68 -41.25
N ILE A 176 -12.08 34.41 -41.64
CA ILE A 176 -11.84 33.97 -43.02
C ILE A 176 -13.16 33.61 -43.72
N VAL A 177 -13.42 34.22 -44.87
CA VAL A 177 -14.63 33.95 -45.68
C VAL A 177 -14.25 33.04 -46.84
N THR A 178 -14.06 31.74 -46.57
CA THR A 178 -13.84 30.71 -47.60
C THR A 178 -14.45 29.38 -47.17
N LYS A 179 -14.89 28.56 -48.12
CA LYS A 179 -15.48 27.23 -47.85
C LYS A 179 -14.46 26.21 -47.38
N LYS A 180 -13.19 26.32 -47.80
CA LYS A 180 -12.11 25.39 -47.43
C LYS A 180 -11.06 26.13 -46.58
N VAL A 181 -11.09 25.88 -45.27
CA VAL A 181 -10.16 26.48 -44.31
C VAL A 181 -9.16 25.41 -43.84
N SER A 182 -7.87 25.70 -43.98
CA SER A 182 -6.77 24.96 -43.34
C SER A 182 -6.43 25.57 -41.98
N TRP A 183 -5.75 24.79 -41.13
CA TRP A 183 -5.22 25.30 -39.87
C TRP A 183 -4.25 26.47 -40.09
N LEU A 184 -4.46 27.55 -39.33
CA LEU A 184 -3.52 28.64 -39.14
C LEU A 184 -2.77 28.39 -37.82
N TYR A 185 -1.44 28.37 -37.88
CA TYR A 185 -0.60 28.19 -36.70
C TYR A 185 -0.11 29.54 -36.19
N VAL A 186 -0.37 29.83 -34.92
CA VAL A 186 0.04 31.06 -34.24
C VAL A 186 0.92 30.67 -33.09
N ASN A 187 2.20 31.01 -33.17
CA ASN A 187 3.16 30.71 -32.13
C ASN A 187 3.48 31.99 -31.35
N LEU A 188 3.30 31.93 -30.04
CA LEU A 188 3.48 33.04 -29.10
C LEU A 188 4.62 32.67 -28.16
N ILE A 189 5.76 33.37 -28.28
CA ILE A 189 6.97 33.13 -27.49
C ILE A 189 7.19 34.35 -26.60
N ASP A 190 7.43 34.12 -25.31
CA ASP A 190 7.69 35.18 -24.32
C ASP A 190 6.66 36.34 -24.33
N MET A 191 5.42 36.00 -24.71
CA MET A 191 4.30 36.93 -24.77
C MET A 191 3.71 37.11 -23.37
N LYS A 192 3.97 38.25 -22.72
CA LYS A 192 3.40 38.54 -21.40
C LYS A 192 1.87 38.74 -21.51
N SER A 193 1.11 37.98 -20.72
CA SER A 193 -0.31 38.21 -20.39
C SER A 193 -1.16 38.78 -21.53
N SER A 194 -1.42 37.98 -22.57
CA SER A 194 -2.08 38.46 -23.79
C SER A 194 -3.60 38.22 -23.81
N ASN A 195 -4.33 39.21 -24.34
CA ASN A 195 -5.76 39.13 -24.65
C ASN A 195 -5.97 38.84 -26.14
N ILE A 196 -6.65 37.74 -26.47
CA ILE A 196 -6.87 37.31 -27.86
C ILE A 196 -8.35 37.37 -28.22
N ASN A 197 -8.66 38.01 -29.34
CA ASN A 197 -9.96 37.94 -30.00
C ASN A 197 -9.89 37.02 -31.22
N LEU A 198 -10.47 35.84 -31.09
CA LEU A 198 -10.48 34.80 -32.11
C LEU A 198 -11.79 34.81 -32.89
N GLY A 199 -11.80 35.52 -34.03
CA GLY A 199 -12.92 35.54 -34.98
C GLY A 199 -12.82 34.48 -36.08
N ARG A 200 -11.90 33.51 -35.97
CA ARG A 200 -11.51 32.61 -37.06
C ARG A 200 -11.48 31.14 -36.63
N THR A 201 -12.06 30.27 -37.46
CA THR A 201 -12.03 28.82 -37.25
C THR A 201 -10.71 28.18 -37.69
N LYS A 202 -10.39 27.02 -37.10
CA LYS A 202 -9.16 26.25 -37.37
C LYS A 202 -7.92 27.10 -37.14
N VAL A 203 -7.82 27.66 -35.95
CA VAL A 203 -6.60 28.32 -35.46
C VAL A 203 -6.01 27.45 -34.37
N ASN A 204 -4.73 27.13 -34.52
CA ASN A 204 -3.88 26.60 -33.47
C ASN A 204 -3.15 27.78 -32.82
N ILE A 205 -3.28 27.94 -31.51
CA ILE A 205 -2.49 28.87 -30.72
C ILE A 205 -1.62 28.05 -29.78
N SER A 206 -0.30 28.22 -29.91
CA SER A 206 0.70 27.64 -29.01
C SER A 206 1.41 28.78 -28.28
N SER A 207 1.57 28.64 -26.97
CA SER A 207 2.34 29.61 -26.17
C SER A 207 3.07 28.95 -25.01
N ASP A 208 4.28 29.45 -24.75
CA ASP A 208 5.11 29.14 -23.58
C ASP A 208 4.67 29.88 -22.30
N GLN A 209 3.88 30.95 -22.44
CA GLN A 209 3.30 31.71 -21.35
C GLN A 209 1.80 31.44 -21.19
N THR A 210 1.24 31.83 -20.04
CA THR A 210 -0.20 31.75 -19.80
C THR A 210 -0.90 32.94 -20.44
N LEU A 211 -1.96 32.68 -21.21
CA LEU A 211 -2.80 33.71 -21.79
C LEU A 211 -3.82 34.22 -20.77
N ALA A 212 -3.96 35.53 -20.62
CA ALA A 212 -4.95 36.12 -19.72
C ALA A 212 -6.38 35.83 -20.20
N LYS A 213 -6.62 36.00 -21.51
CA LYS A 213 -7.96 35.86 -22.04
C LYS A 213 -7.98 35.47 -23.51
N VAL A 214 -8.88 34.56 -23.86
CA VAL A 214 -9.23 34.25 -25.26
C VAL A 214 -10.75 34.37 -25.42
N ASP A 215 -11.21 35.29 -26.26
CA ASP A 215 -12.60 35.41 -26.67
C ASP A 215 -12.79 34.79 -28.05
N VAL A 216 -13.53 33.69 -28.12
CA VAL A 216 -13.90 33.01 -29.36
C VAL A 216 -15.26 33.50 -29.81
N VAL A 217 -15.33 34.21 -30.94
CA VAL A 217 -16.54 34.93 -31.34
C VAL A 217 -16.96 34.67 -32.79
N GLY A 218 -18.26 34.77 -33.04
CA GLY A 218 -18.81 34.74 -34.40
C GLY A 218 -18.95 33.32 -34.96
N LYS A 219 -18.55 33.09 -36.21
CA LYS A 219 -18.76 31.80 -36.92
C LYS A 219 -17.56 30.86 -36.77
N VAL A 220 -17.03 30.72 -35.56
CA VAL A 220 -15.92 29.82 -35.25
C VAL A 220 -16.46 28.44 -34.90
N GLU A 221 -15.94 27.40 -35.56
CA GLU A 221 -16.37 26.01 -35.38
C GLU A 221 -15.32 25.15 -34.67
N SER A 222 -14.06 25.61 -34.66
CA SER A 222 -12.96 24.93 -34.00
C SER A 222 -11.84 25.86 -33.58
N PHE A 223 -11.25 25.56 -32.43
CA PHE A 223 -10.06 26.21 -31.88
C PHE A 223 -9.17 25.15 -31.22
N GLU A 224 -7.87 25.19 -31.50
CA GLU A 224 -6.87 24.35 -30.85
C GLU A 224 -5.97 25.22 -29.99
N ALA A 225 -6.00 24.99 -28.68
CA ALA A 225 -5.16 25.67 -27.70
C ALA A 225 -4.10 24.68 -27.21
N MET A 226 -2.83 25.01 -27.40
CA MET A 226 -1.68 24.28 -26.86
C MET A 226 -0.97 25.16 -25.84
N THR A 227 -1.72 25.60 -24.82
CA THR A 227 -1.28 26.62 -23.87
C THR A 227 -2.19 26.69 -22.65
N ASN A 228 -1.72 27.36 -21.60
CA ASN A 228 -2.54 27.69 -20.44
C ASN A 228 -3.35 28.97 -20.69
N ILE A 229 -4.60 29.00 -20.23
CA ILE A 229 -5.51 30.13 -20.39
C ILE A 229 -6.19 30.42 -19.05
N GLU A 230 -6.11 31.65 -18.56
CA GLU A 230 -6.88 32.05 -17.37
C GLU A 230 -8.38 32.10 -17.70
N LYS A 231 -8.78 32.77 -18.78
CA LYS A 231 -10.19 32.85 -19.18
C LYS A 231 -10.43 32.60 -20.66
N LEU A 232 -11.22 31.58 -20.96
CA LEU A 232 -11.74 31.28 -22.31
C LEU A 232 -13.23 31.63 -22.37
N THR A 233 -13.61 32.62 -23.17
CA THR A 233 -15.02 32.91 -23.47
C THR A 233 -15.38 32.32 -24.84
N ILE A 234 -16.48 31.58 -24.91
CA ILE A 234 -17.01 31.00 -26.15
C ILE A 234 -18.36 31.64 -26.43
N ASP A 235 -18.41 32.53 -27.41
CA ASP A 235 -19.61 33.24 -27.88
C ASP A 235 -19.76 33.08 -29.40
N VAL A 236 -20.08 31.85 -29.80
CA VAL A 236 -20.15 31.46 -31.21
C VAL A 236 -21.60 31.32 -31.69
N ALA A 237 -21.80 31.46 -33.00
CA ALA A 237 -23.11 31.31 -33.63
C ALA A 237 -23.40 29.88 -34.12
N LYS A 238 -22.48 28.93 -33.91
CA LYS A 238 -22.51 27.56 -34.48
C LYS A 238 -22.03 26.53 -33.46
N ASP A 239 -22.01 25.27 -33.88
CA ASP A 239 -21.30 24.21 -33.16
C ASP A 239 -19.81 24.54 -33.07
N PHE A 240 -19.21 24.25 -31.91
CA PHE A 240 -17.81 24.55 -31.61
C PHE A 240 -17.13 23.38 -30.91
N ASN A 241 -15.88 23.12 -31.30
CA ASN A 241 -15.03 22.12 -30.68
C ASN A 241 -13.73 22.77 -30.21
N LEU A 242 -13.40 22.56 -28.93
CA LEU A 242 -12.10 22.86 -28.37
C LEU A 242 -11.18 21.65 -28.52
N TYR A 243 -9.96 21.87 -28.99
CA TYR A 243 -8.90 20.87 -29.10
C TYR A 243 -7.64 21.33 -28.38
N GLY A 244 -6.73 20.39 -28.13
CA GLY A 244 -5.40 20.64 -27.60
C GLY A 244 -5.26 20.30 -26.12
N GLU A 245 -4.24 20.87 -25.50
CA GLU A 245 -3.75 20.54 -24.16
C GLU A 245 -3.31 21.80 -23.41
N GLY A 246 -3.36 21.74 -22.08
CA GLY A 246 -3.00 22.85 -21.19
C GLY A 246 -3.99 22.98 -20.02
N LYS A 247 -3.79 23.99 -19.18
CA LYS A 247 -4.72 24.33 -18.10
C LYS A 247 -5.64 25.47 -18.52
N ILE A 248 -6.94 25.34 -18.27
CA ILE A 248 -7.90 26.44 -18.42
C ILE A 248 -8.56 26.71 -17.07
N GLU A 249 -8.36 27.90 -16.50
CA GLU A 249 -8.94 28.23 -15.18
C GLU A 249 -10.46 28.42 -15.27
N GLN A 250 -10.92 29.19 -16.25
CA GLN A 250 -12.34 29.43 -16.46
C GLN A 250 -12.72 29.34 -17.93
N ILE A 251 -13.74 28.52 -18.23
CA ILE A 251 -14.47 28.56 -19.50
C ILE A 251 -15.84 29.20 -19.25
N VAL A 252 -16.21 30.19 -20.06
CA VAL A 252 -17.54 30.80 -20.06
C VAL A 252 -18.18 30.59 -21.44
N VAL A 253 -19.24 29.80 -21.49
CA VAL A 253 -19.99 29.51 -22.71
C VAL A 253 -21.22 30.42 -22.77
N LYS A 254 -21.21 31.38 -23.71
CA LYS A 254 -22.28 32.36 -23.93
C LYS A 254 -23.13 32.10 -25.16
N GLY A 255 -22.62 31.33 -26.10
CA GLY A 255 -23.30 31.06 -27.37
C GLY A 255 -22.85 29.76 -28.02
N GLY A 256 -23.68 29.27 -28.94
CA GLY A 256 -23.44 28.07 -29.74
C GLY A 256 -24.71 27.23 -29.87
N THR A 257 -24.62 26.10 -30.56
CA THR A 257 -25.68 25.07 -30.50
C THR A 257 -25.16 23.86 -29.74
N LYS A 258 -24.03 23.29 -30.19
CA LYS A 258 -23.26 22.28 -29.45
C LYS A 258 -21.84 22.78 -29.20
N VAL A 259 -21.41 22.78 -27.94
CA VAL A 259 -20.05 23.18 -27.53
C VAL A 259 -19.38 21.97 -26.90
N ALA A 260 -18.37 21.43 -27.59
CA ALA A 260 -17.60 20.28 -27.14
C ALA A 260 -16.30 20.75 -26.48
N LEU A 261 -16.15 20.43 -25.19
CA LEU A 261 -14.98 20.75 -24.36
C LEU A 261 -14.18 19.49 -23.98
N ASP A 262 -14.46 18.35 -24.62
CA ASP A 262 -13.81 17.04 -24.47
C ASP A 262 -12.39 17.02 -25.08
N SER A 263 -11.61 18.02 -24.72
CA SER A 263 -10.21 18.20 -25.08
C SER A 263 -9.29 17.60 -24.03
N GLY A 264 -7.98 17.57 -24.30
CA GLY A 264 -6.95 17.16 -23.35
C GLY A 264 -6.66 18.18 -22.24
N HIS A 265 -7.45 19.25 -22.13
CA HIS A 265 -7.22 20.31 -21.15
C HIS A 265 -7.63 19.91 -19.73
N LEU A 266 -6.86 20.41 -18.77
CA LEU A 266 -7.27 20.45 -17.36
C LEU A 266 -8.12 21.70 -17.14
N VAL A 267 -9.44 21.53 -17.12
CA VAL A 267 -10.40 22.62 -16.93
C VAL A 267 -10.84 22.71 -15.47
N ASN A 268 -10.64 23.87 -14.85
CA ASN A 268 -10.99 24.09 -13.45
C ASN A 268 -12.48 24.47 -13.27
N ASN A 269 -12.98 25.45 -14.01
CA ASN A 269 -14.39 25.87 -13.93
C ASN A 269 -15.02 26.03 -15.31
N VAL A 270 -16.26 25.54 -15.47
CA VAL A 270 -17.08 25.76 -16.66
C VAL A 270 -18.39 26.44 -16.25
N GLN A 271 -18.64 27.62 -16.81
CA GLN A 271 -19.86 28.39 -16.65
C GLN A 271 -20.61 28.41 -17.99
N VAL A 272 -21.91 28.14 -17.97
CA VAL A 272 -22.78 28.17 -19.15
C VAL A 272 -23.85 29.23 -18.94
N ASP A 273 -23.75 30.34 -19.67
CA ASP A 273 -24.63 31.51 -19.54
C ASP A 273 -25.91 31.37 -20.39
N ASP A 274 -25.84 30.71 -21.55
CA ASP A 274 -26.99 30.47 -22.41
C ASP A 274 -27.53 29.04 -22.21
N SER A 275 -28.70 28.95 -21.59
CA SER A 275 -29.37 27.68 -21.26
C SER A 275 -29.78 26.84 -22.47
N ARG A 276 -29.70 27.39 -23.70
CA ARG A 276 -30.02 26.68 -24.94
C ARG A 276 -28.83 25.93 -25.51
N VAL A 277 -27.61 26.22 -25.03
CA VAL A 277 -26.39 25.59 -25.51
C VAL A 277 -26.23 24.20 -24.90
N SER A 278 -26.01 23.20 -25.75
CA SER A 278 -25.62 21.86 -25.29
C SER A 278 -24.11 21.81 -25.11
N VAL A 279 -23.63 21.73 -23.87
CA VAL A 279 -22.19 21.64 -23.56
C VAL A 279 -21.79 20.22 -23.21
N THR A 280 -20.84 19.65 -23.95
CA THR A 280 -20.16 18.41 -23.57
C THR A 280 -18.93 18.78 -22.74
N LEU A 281 -18.90 18.34 -21.49
CA LEU A 281 -17.81 18.64 -20.56
C LEU A 281 -16.59 17.72 -20.78
N PRO A 282 -15.37 18.16 -20.40
CA PRO A 282 -14.20 17.29 -20.41
C PRO A 282 -14.40 16.09 -19.48
N VAL A 283 -13.86 14.94 -19.89
CA VAL A 283 -13.88 13.73 -19.06
C VAL A 283 -12.96 13.95 -17.86
N ILE A 284 -13.55 14.10 -16.68
CA ILE A 284 -12.81 14.26 -15.42
C ILE A 284 -12.14 12.93 -15.04
N ASP A 285 -10.82 12.91 -14.86
CA ASP A 285 -10.11 11.72 -14.40
C ASP A 285 -10.34 11.52 -12.89
N LYS A 286 -11.09 10.47 -12.54
CA LYS A 286 -11.39 10.06 -11.16
C LYS A 286 -10.70 8.77 -10.76
N LYS A 287 -9.78 8.23 -11.57
CA LYS A 287 -9.19 6.90 -11.37
C LYS A 287 -8.48 6.78 -10.03
N GLU A 288 -7.64 7.75 -9.67
CA GLU A 288 -6.92 7.75 -8.40
C GLU A 288 -7.89 7.84 -7.21
N LEU A 289 -8.84 8.79 -7.26
CA LEU A 289 -9.85 8.95 -6.21
C LEU A 289 -10.66 7.66 -6.00
N ASN A 290 -11.12 7.04 -7.08
CA ASN A 290 -11.87 5.77 -7.04
C ASN A 290 -11.01 4.63 -6.46
N THR A 291 -9.72 4.58 -6.77
CA THR A 291 -8.79 3.59 -6.22
C THR A 291 -8.64 3.77 -4.70
N LEU A 292 -8.45 5.01 -4.24
CA LEU A 292 -8.27 5.32 -2.83
C LEU A 292 -9.49 4.94 -1.98
N ILE A 293 -10.70 5.25 -2.46
CA ILE A 293 -11.95 5.03 -1.70
C ILE A 293 -12.50 3.60 -1.81
N ALA A 294 -11.99 2.78 -2.73
CA ALA A 294 -12.47 1.41 -2.94
C ALA A 294 -12.12 0.48 -1.76
N SER A 295 -10.95 0.68 -1.14
CA SER A 295 -10.49 -0.15 -0.01
C SER A 295 -9.72 0.69 1.01
N PRO A 296 -10.41 1.50 1.84
CA PRO A 296 -9.75 2.23 2.92
C PRO A 296 -9.06 1.25 3.89
N PRO A 297 -7.81 1.51 4.33
CA PRO A 297 -7.00 0.57 5.10
C PRO A 297 -7.39 0.58 6.59
N TYR A 298 -8.62 0.15 6.86
CA TYR A 298 -9.17 0.11 8.21
C TYR A 298 -8.50 -0.94 9.09
N VAL A 299 -8.48 -0.67 10.39
CA VAL A 299 -8.02 -1.58 11.44
C VAL A 299 -9.13 -1.77 12.47
N GLN A 300 -8.95 -2.68 13.43
CA GLN A 300 -9.95 -2.94 14.47
C GLN A 300 -10.20 -1.68 15.32
N VAL A 301 -11.44 -1.50 15.78
CA VAL A 301 -11.77 -0.43 16.73
C VAL A 301 -11.76 -1.01 18.14
N SER A 302 -11.03 -0.36 19.04
CA SER A 302 -10.99 -0.74 20.46
C SER A 302 -10.93 0.51 21.35
N VAL A 303 -11.33 0.36 22.62
CA VAL A 303 -11.23 1.43 23.64
C VAL A 303 -9.79 1.55 24.17
N ASN A 304 -9.10 0.43 24.34
CA ASN A 304 -7.79 0.38 25.02
C ASN A 304 -6.83 -0.69 24.48
N GLY A 305 -7.23 -1.48 23.48
CA GLY A 305 -6.39 -2.49 22.83
C GLY A 305 -6.26 -3.83 23.56
N TYR A 306 -6.91 -4.02 24.72
CA TYR A 306 -6.84 -5.28 25.48
C TYR A 306 -7.54 -6.46 24.81
N ASP A 307 -8.43 -6.18 23.86
CA ASP A 307 -9.17 -7.15 23.06
C ASP A 307 -8.49 -7.46 21.71
N VAL A 308 -7.43 -6.72 21.35
CA VAL A 308 -6.72 -6.84 20.07
C VAL A 308 -5.35 -7.49 20.28
N LEU A 309 -4.99 -8.44 19.40
CA LEU A 309 -3.71 -9.14 19.47
C LEU A 309 -2.52 -8.17 19.34
N ASN A 310 -1.42 -8.46 20.02
CA ASN A 310 -0.20 -7.64 19.95
C ASN A 310 0.47 -7.60 18.57
N THR A 311 0.14 -8.54 17.68
CA THR A 311 0.55 -8.55 16.27
C THR A 311 -0.33 -7.67 15.37
N ASP A 312 -1.52 -7.30 15.83
CA ASP A 312 -2.50 -6.55 15.06
C ASP A 312 -2.50 -5.06 15.46
N LYS A 313 -2.99 -4.22 14.54
CA LYS A 313 -3.22 -2.80 14.78
C LYS A 313 -4.68 -2.53 15.13
N TRP A 314 -4.90 -1.50 15.94
CA TRP A 314 -6.21 -0.98 16.27
C TRP A 314 -6.21 0.54 16.34
N THR A 315 -7.41 1.11 16.37
CA THR A 315 -7.65 2.55 16.46
C THR A 315 -8.84 2.83 17.38
N THR A 316 -9.03 4.07 17.84
CA THR A 316 -10.21 4.45 18.61
C THR A 316 -11.41 4.70 17.69
N GLN A 317 -12.62 4.64 18.24
CA GLN A 317 -13.83 4.99 17.47
C GLN A 317 -13.80 6.46 17.00
N ALA A 318 -13.22 7.37 17.79
CA ALA A 318 -13.13 8.78 17.44
C ALA A 318 -12.23 8.99 16.21
N ASP A 319 -11.02 8.41 16.22
CA ASP A 319 -10.07 8.51 15.10
C ASP A 319 -10.63 7.84 13.84
N ARG A 320 -11.31 6.70 14.00
CA ARG A 320 -12.02 6.02 12.90
C ARG A 320 -13.10 6.91 12.27
N THR A 321 -13.90 7.57 13.09
CA THR A 321 -14.99 8.44 12.62
C THR A 321 -14.47 9.67 11.86
N VAL A 322 -13.33 10.23 12.28
CA VAL A 322 -12.66 11.33 11.56
C VAL A 322 -12.23 10.88 10.17
N PHE A 323 -11.60 9.70 10.05
CA PHE A 323 -11.20 9.17 8.76
C PHE A 323 -12.39 8.81 7.87
N ASP A 324 -13.45 8.21 8.44
CA ASP A 324 -14.69 7.88 7.74
C ASP A 324 -15.36 9.12 7.15
N SER A 325 -15.30 10.26 7.83
CA SER A 325 -15.81 11.54 7.32
C SER A 325 -15.06 12.01 6.07
N ALA A 326 -13.74 11.82 6.03
CA ALA A 326 -12.93 12.11 4.84
C ALA A 326 -13.25 11.13 3.69
N VAL A 327 -13.42 9.84 3.99
CA VAL A 327 -13.82 8.83 3.00
C VAL A 327 -15.20 9.16 2.41
N ALA A 328 -16.17 9.57 3.24
CA ALA A 328 -17.51 9.95 2.80
C ALA A 328 -17.48 11.19 1.89
N SER A 329 -16.69 12.21 2.25
CA SER A 329 -16.50 13.41 1.43
C SER A 329 -15.87 13.08 0.07
N ALA A 330 -14.85 12.22 0.06
CA ALA A 330 -14.23 11.73 -1.17
C ALA A 330 -15.21 10.95 -2.06
N LYS A 331 -16.05 10.09 -1.47
CA LYS A 331 -17.12 9.36 -2.18
C LYS A 331 -18.16 10.30 -2.80
N ALA A 332 -18.54 11.37 -2.12
CA ALA A 332 -19.49 12.36 -2.65
C ALA A 332 -18.96 13.03 -3.93
N ILE A 333 -17.67 13.40 -3.95
CA ILE A 333 -17.02 13.96 -5.14
C ILE A 333 -16.86 12.92 -6.27
N ALA A 334 -16.51 11.69 -5.91
CA ALA A 334 -16.41 10.59 -6.89
C ALA A 334 -17.74 10.36 -7.62
N ASN A 335 -18.86 10.38 -6.89
CA ASN A 335 -20.21 10.16 -7.42
C ASN A 335 -20.84 11.39 -8.10
N ASN A 336 -20.33 12.59 -7.87
CA ASN A 336 -20.85 13.80 -8.50
C ASN A 336 -20.43 13.88 -9.97
N SER A 337 -21.36 13.67 -10.90
CA SER A 337 -21.12 13.77 -12.35
C SER A 337 -20.62 15.15 -12.81
N ASN A 338 -20.86 16.18 -12.00
CA ASN A 338 -20.50 17.57 -12.28
C ASN A 338 -19.29 18.04 -11.46
N ALA A 339 -18.57 17.14 -10.79
CA ALA A 339 -17.40 17.52 -9.99
C ALA A 339 -16.30 18.12 -10.89
N SER A 340 -15.73 19.26 -10.52
CA SER A 340 -14.58 19.81 -11.24
C SER A 340 -13.29 19.03 -10.98
N GLN A 341 -12.30 19.20 -11.85
CA GLN A 341 -10.98 18.58 -11.66
C GLN A 341 -10.32 19.04 -10.34
N GLU A 342 -10.50 20.31 -9.98
CA GLU A 342 -9.97 20.86 -8.73
C GLU A 342 -10.69 20.29 -7.50
N GLN A 343 -12.01 20.03 -7.59
CA GLN A 343 -12.73 19.32 -6.53
C GLN A 343 -12.20 17.88 -6.35
N VAL A 344 -11.92 17.15 -7.44
CA VAL A 344 -11.34 15.81 -7.39
C VAL A 344 -9.95 15.83 -6.78
N LYS A 345 -9.08 16.77 -7.19
CA LYS A 345 -7.73 16.94 -6.64
C LYS A 345 -7.75 17.26 -5.14
N ASN A 346 -8.62 18.18 -4.73
CA ASN A 346 -8.78 18.53 -3.33
C ASN A 346 -9.31 17.36 -2.50
N ALA A 347 -10.24 16.57 -3.03
CA ALA A 347 -10.70 15.34 -2.38
C ALA A 347 -9.58 14.31 -2.18
N ILE A 348 -8.72 14.11 -3.18
CA ILE A 348 -7.54 13.23 -3.08
C ILE A 348 -6.59 13.70 -1.98
N ASN A 349 -6.26 15.00 -1.96
CA ASN A 349 -5.37 15.57 -0.94
C ASN A 349 -5.95 15.45 0.46
N GLN A 350 -7.24 15.76 0.63
CA GLN A 350 -7.93 15.63 1.93
C GLN A 350 -7.96 14.18 2.40
N TYR A 351 -8.25 13.22 1.50
CA TYR A 351 -8.22 11.80 1.82
C TYR A 351 -6.83 11.36 2.28
N LYS A 352 -5.77 11.73 1.55
CA LYS A 352 -4.38 11.36 1.88
C LYS A 352 -3.95 11.94 3.23
N ASN A 353 -4.29 13.19 3.51
CA ASN A 353 -3.99 13.81 4.81
C ASN A 353 -4.72 13.12 5.96
N ALA A 354 -6.01 12.81 5.79
CA ALA A 354 -6.79 12.10 6.78
C ALA A 354 -6.27 10.66 7.00
N LEU A 355 -5.84 10.00 5.92
CA LEU A 355 -5.22 8.67 5.99
C LEU A 355 -3.92 8.70 6.81
N ALA A 356 -3.06 9.69 6.59
CA ALA A 356 -1.82 9.83 7.35
C ALA A 356 -2.08 10.02 8.85
N VAL A 357 -3.06 10.86 9.21
CA VAL A 357 -3.49 11.05 10.61
C VAL A 357 -4.06 9.75 11.18
N TYR A 358 -4.92 9.06 10.42
CA TYR A 358 -5.52 7.80 10.83
C TYR A 358 -4.47 6.72 11.08
N GLN A 359 -3.47 6.59 10.19
CA GLN A 359 -2.36 5.65 10.33
C GLN A 359 -1.48 5.97 11.55
N ALA A 360 -1.20 7.26 11.79
CA ALA A 360 -0.46 7.69 12.98
C ALA A 360 -1.19 7.41 14.30
N ALA A 361 -2.53 7.40 14.28
CA ALA A 361 -3.36 7.05 15.44
C ALA A 361 -3.41 5.54 15.73
N GLN A 362 -2.95 4.68 14.81
CA GLN A 362 -2.99 3.24 14.99
C GLN A 362 -2.00 2.77 16.05
N LYS A 363 -2.48 1.92 16.96
CA LYS A 363 -1.71 1.35 18.07
C LYS A 363 -1.64 -0.16 17.91
N SER A 364 -0.60 -0.80 18.45
CA SER A 364 -0.59 -2.25 18.57
C SER A 364 -1.52 -2.70 19.70
N GLY A 365 -2.14 -3.87 19.53
CA GLY A 365 -2.92 -4.49 20.60
C GLY A 365 -2.06 -4.92 21.79
N THR A 366 -2.70 -5.27 22.90
CA THR A 366 -2.02 -5.77 24.11
C THR A 366 -2.48 -7.17 24.50
N LYS A 367 -3.43 -7.76 23.77
CA LYS A 367 -3.81 -9.16 23.95
C LYS A 367 -2.69 -10.06 23.46
N TYR A 368 -2.13 -10.87 24.37
CA TYR A 368 -1.22 -11.94 23.97
C TYR A 368 -2.04 -13.07 23.33
N GLY A 369 -1.56 -13.58 22.20
CA GLY A 369 -2.16 -14.76 21.57
C GLY A 369 -2.05 -15.97 22.51
N TYR A 370 -3.17 -16.62 22.80
CA TYR A 370 -3.19 -17.87 23.57
C TYR A 370 -2.41 -18.92 22.77
N GLY A 371 -1.29 -19.39 23.30
CA GLY A 371 -0.59 -20.50 22.67
C GLY A 371 -1.39 -21.80 22.80
N ASP A 372 -1.24 -22.71 21.83
CA ASP A 372 -1.93 -24.00 21.85
C ASP A 372 -1.32 -24.92 22.93
N LYS A 373 -2.11 -25.20 23.97
CA LYS A 373 -1.72 -26.01 25.13
C LYS A 373 -1.94 -27.51 24.95
N ALA A 374 -2.63 -27.93 23.88
CA ALA A 374 -3.01 -29.32 23.68
C ALA A 374 -1.78 -30.26 23.69
N SER A 375 -0.72 -29.85 23.01
CA SER A 375 0.54 -30.62 22.95
C SER A 375 1.22 -30.76 24.31
N LEU A 376 1.24 -29.69 25.13
CA LEU A 376 1.81 -29.74 26.48
C LEU A 376 0.95 -30.60 27.43
N GLN A 377 -0.37 -30.48 27.36
CA GLN A 377 -1.28 -31.31 28.16
C GLN A 377 -1.17 -32.79 27.80
N SER A 378 -1.06 -33.11 26.51
CA SER A 378 -0.82 -34.48 26.05
C SER A 378 0.50 -35.03 26.57
N LEU A 379 1.57 -34.21 26.53
CA LEU A 379 2.88 -34.60 27.06
C LEU A 379 2.84 -34.85 28.57
N ILE A 380 2.18 -33.98 29.35
CA ILE A 380 1.96 -34.18 30.80
C ILE A 380 1.27 -35.53 31.07
N ASN A 381 0.21 -35.83 30.33
CA ASN A 381 -0.55 -37.07 30.48
C ASN A 381 0.23 -38.33 30.03
N SER A 382 1.27 -38.17 29.21
CA SER A 382 2.08 -39.28 28.69
C SER A 382 3.22 -39.70 29.63
N VAL A 383 3.46 -38.97 30.72
CA VAL A 383 4.54 -39.28 31.67
C VAL A 383 4.24 -40.60 32.37
N GLN A 384 5.09 -41.59 32.12
CA GLN A 384 5.01 -42.90 32.75
C GLN A 384 5.95 -42.96 33.96
N TYR A 385 5.42 -43.47 35.07
CA TYR A 385 6.16 -43.67 36.30
C TYR A 385 6.46 -45.15 36.52
N VAL A 386 7.62 -45.43 37.11
CA VAL A 386 8.00 -46.78 37.53
C VAL A 386 8.02 -46.89 39.05
N THR A 387 8.14 -48.11 39.57
CA THR A 387 8.14 -48.38 41.01
C THR A 387 9.25 -47.60 41.72
N VAL A 388 8.96 -47.10 42.92
CA VAL A 388 9.98 -46.49 43.78
C VAL A 388 10.58 -47.55 44.70
N SER A 389 11.91 -47.62 44.72
CA SER A 389 12.66 -48.51 45.63
C SER A 389 13.93 -47.84 46.13
N TRP A 390 14.48 -48.35 47.22
CA TRP A 390 15.77 -47.91 47.76
C TRP A 390 16.93 -48.61 47.05
N ASP A 391 16.82 -49.94 46.85
CA ASP A 391 17.89 -50.80 46.35
C ASP A 391 17.44 -51.82 45.29
N GLY A 392 16.15 -51.85 44.95
CA GLY A 392 15.58 -52.76 43.96
C GLY A 392 15.32 -54.19 44.46
N SER A 393 15.60 -54.49 45.72
CA SER A 393 15.39 -55.83 46.33
C SER A 393 13.91 -56.22 46.43
N ASN A 394 13.01 -55.23 46.47
CA ASN A 394 11.56 -55.41 46.50
C ASN A 394 10.90 -55.24 45.12
N VAL A 395 11.68 -55.07 44.05
CA VAL A 395 11.19 -54.91 42.69
C VAL A 395 11.48 -56.19 41.90
N PRO A 396 10.49 -56.76 41.17
CA PRO A 396 10.71 -57.98 40.38
C PRO A 396 11.90 -57.86 39.44
N TYR A 397 12.59 -58.97 39.20
CA TYR A 397 13.73 -59.02 38.29
C TYR A 397 13.37 -58.44 36.91
N ASN A 398 14.27 -57.62 36.36
CA ASN A 398 14.08 -56.88 35.09
C ASN A 398 12.88 -55.91 35.04
N SER A 399 12.17 -55.67 36.15
CA SER A 399 11.20 -54.58 36.20
C SER A 399 11.91 -53.26 36.51
N PRO A 400 11.64 -52.18 35.75
CA PRO A 400 12.29 -50.90 35.99
C PRO A 400 11.79 -50.27 37.29
N TRP A 401 12.69 -49.57 37.99
CA TRP A 401 12.41 -48.80 39.18
C TRP A 401 13.30 -47.56 39.26
N THR A 402 12.92 -46.62 40.11
CA THR A 402 13.68 -45.40 40.41
C THR A 402 13.70 -45.11 41.90
N THR A 403 14.63 -44.28 42.37
CA THR A 403 14.63 -43.77 43.75
C THR A 403 13.56 -42.70 43.94
N GLN A 404 13.24 -42.39 45.21
CA GLN A 404 12.29 -41.33 45.52
C GLN A 404 12.78 -39.96 45.03
N THR A 405 14.09 -39.70 45.07
CA THR A 405 14.69 -38.45 44.56
C THR A 405 14.44 -38.26 43.07
N GLU A 406 14.67 -39.32 42.28
CA GLU A 406 14.43 -39.30 40.83
C GLU A 406 12.94 -39.13 40.50
N ARG A 407 12.06 -39.78 41.29
CA ARG A 407 10.60 -39.63 41.20
C ARG A 407 10.14 -38.19 41.49
N ASN A 408 10.64 -37.59 42.57
CA ASN A 408 10.30 -36.21 42.93
C ASN A 408 10.73 -35.22 41.85
N ALA A 409 11.87 -35.44 41.18
CA ALA A 409 12.37 -34.56 40.14
C ALA A 409 11.45 -34.50 38.90
N ILE A 410 10.95 -35.65 38.42
CA ILE A 410 10.00 -35.68 37.30
C ILE A 410 8.62 -35.12 37.71
N GLU A 411 8.17 -35.34 38.95
CA GLU A 411 6.91 -34.77 39.46
C GLU A 411 6.98 -33.24 39.58
N ALA A 412 8.13 -32.69 39.97
CA ALA A 412 8.35 -31.24 39.98
C ALA A 412 8.31 -30.64 38.57
N ALA A 413 8.88 -31.33 37.57
CA ALA A 413 8.82 -30.91 36.17
C ALA A 413 7.39 -30.97 35.61
N VAL A 414 6.64 -32.03 35.91
CA VAL A 414 5.21 -32.15 35.56
C VAL A 414 4.39 -31.03 36.21
N SER A 415 4.63 -30.73 37.48
CA SER A 415 3.95 -29.64 38.19
C SER A 415 4.23 -28.28 37.56
N SER A 416 5.49 -28.03 37.17
CA SER A 416 5.89 -26.79 36.48
C SER A 416 5.22 -26.66 35.11
N ALA A 417 5.13 -27.75 34.35
CA ALA A 417 4.41 -27.80 33.09
C ALA A 417 2.91 -27.54 33.28
N GLN A 418 2.30 -28.11 34.34
CA GLN A 418 0.89 -27.89 34.66
C GLN A 418 0.58 -26.44 35.03
N LEU A 419 1.51 -25.73 35.70
CA LEU A 419 1.36 -24.29 35.97
C LEU A 419 1.25 -23.47 34.67
N ILE A 420 1.99 -23.83 33.63
CA ILE A 420 1.90 -23.16 32.32
C ILE A 420 0.57 -23.46 31.61
N VAL A 421 0.08 -24.70 31.70
CA VAL A 421 -1.25 -25.04 31.18
C VAL A 421 -2.35 -24.24 31.89
N ASN A 422 -2.27 -24.12 33.21
CA ASN A 422 -3.25 -23.41 34.02
C ASN A 422 -3.13 -21.89 33.92
N ASN A 423 -1.98 -21.36 33.49
CA ASN A 423 -1.78 -19.93 33.28
C ASN A 423 -2.57 -19.44 32.06
N TYR A 424 -3.63 -18.66 32.30
CA TYR A 424 -4.46 -18.07 31.25
C TYR A 424 -3.67 -17.23 30.24
N TYR A 425 -2.54 -16.64 30.65
CA TYR A 425 -1.72 -15.73 29.84
C TYR A 425 -0.46 -16.39 29.25
N ALA A 426 -0.32 -17.71 29.32
CA ALA A 426 0.85 -18.40 28.76
C ALA A 426 1.00 -18.15 27.25
N THR A 427 2.17 -17.67 26.83
CA THR A 427 2.51 -17.45 25.42
C THR A 427 2.93 -18.75 24.74
N GLN A 428 2.99 -18.76 23.41
CA GLN A 428 3.51 -19.92 22.66
C GLN A 428 4.97 -20.24 23.01
N THR A 429 5.77 -19.22 23.34
CA THR A 429 7.16 -19.40 23.82
C THR A 429 7.19 -20.09 25.19
N ASP A 430 6.32 -19.68 26.12
CA ASP A 430 6.22 -20.33 27.45
C ASP A 430 5.85 -21.81 27.31
N ILE A 431 4.91 -22.12 26.41
CA ILE A 431 4.48 -23.49 26.13
C ILE A 431 5.60 -24.30 25.48
N ALA A 432 6.30 -23.75 24.49
CA ALA A 432 7.42 -24.43 23.84
C ALA A 432 8.56 -24.73 24.83
N ASN A 433 8.88 -23.78 25.72
CA ASN A 433 9.87 -23.97 26.78
C ASN A 433 9.42 -25.05 27.77
N ALA A 434 8.15 -25.06 28.18
CA ALA A 434 7.60 -26.08 29.07
C ALA A 434 7.65 -27.49 28.45
N ILE A 435 7.35 -27.63 27.15
CA ILE A 435 7.47 -28.90 26.41
C ILE A 435 8.92 -29.39 26.43
N ASN A 436 9.88 -28.53 26.09
CA ASN A 436 11.30 -28.89 26.07
C ASN A 436 11.80 -29.31 27.46
N ASN A 437 11.41 -28.57 28.50
CA ASN A 437 11.78 -28.87 29.88
C ASN A 437 11.20 -30.22 30.35
N LEU A 438 9.92 -30.48 30.08
CA LEU A 438 9.28 -31.74 30.46
C LEU A 438 9.86 -32.93 29.68
N ASN A 439 10.12 -32.78 28.37
CA ASN A 439 10.81 -33.81 27.57
C ASN A 439 12.19 -34.15 28.13
N ASN A 440 12.97 -33.13 28.52
CA ASN A 440 14.26 -33.33 29.15
C ASN A 440 14.15 -34.08 30.47
N ALA A 441 13.19 -33.71 31.33
CA ALA A 441 12.93 -34.40 32.58
C ALA A 441 12.50 -35.87 32.36
N ILE A 442 11.63 -36.14 31.40
CA ILE A 442 11.21 -37.51 31.02
C ILE A 442 12.43 -38.33 30.60
N ARG A 443 13.31 -37.78 29.76
CA ARG A 443 14.53 -38.46 29.33
C ARG A 443 15.46 -38.75 30.51
N THR A 444 15.69 -37.78 31.39
CA THR A 444 16.50 -37.96 32.59
C THR A 444 15.90 -39.04 33.50
N TYR A 445 14.59 -39.02 33.72
CA TYR A 445 13.89 -40.00 34.53
C TYR A 445 14.00 -41.42 33.96
N LYS A 446 13.81 -41.58 32.64
CA LYS A 446 14.01 -42.87 31.94
C LYS A 446 15.45 -43.38 32.02
N ASN A 447 16.43 -42.48 31.88
CA ASN A 447 17.85 -42.85 31.99
C ASN A 447 18.24 -43.25 33.42
N ALA A 448 17.48 -42.82 34.43
CA ALA A 448 17.68 -43.19 35.82
C ALA A 448 17.05 -44.54 36.19
N TYR A 449 16.38 -45.22 35.25
CA TYR A 449 15.80 -46.53 35.49
C TYR A 449 16.88 -47.52 35.90
N LYS A 450 16.64 -48.15 37.04
CA LYS A 450 17.37 -49.30 37.55
C LYS A 450 16.47 -50.52 37.41
N TYR A 451 17.02 -51.72 37.47
CA TYR A 451 16.24 -52.95 37.34
C TYR A 451 16.22 -53.72 38.65
N GLY A 452 15.07 -54.30 38.98
CA GLY A 452 14.89 -55.07 40.19
C GLY A 452 15.80 -56.29 40.24
N THR A 453 16.18 -56.70 41.44
CA THR A 453 17.05 -57.86 41.70
C THR A 453 16.28 -59.01 42.37
N ASN A 454 14.98 -58.83 42.61
CA ASN A 454 14.12 -59.85 43.18
C ASN A 454 13.82 -60.96 42.15
N GLY A 455 14.76 -61.89 42.01
CA GLY A 455 14.73 -63.04 41.11
C GLY A 455 14.12 -64.30 41.75
N GLY A 456 12.96 -64.19 42.37
CA GLY A 456 12.09 -65.34 42.65
C GLY A 456 10.97 -65.42 41.62
N TYR A 457 10.50 -66.63 41.29
CA TYR A 457 9.32 -66.97 40.47
C TYR A 457 9.51 -67.29 38.98
N ASN A 458 10.32 -68.34 38.72
CA ASN A 458 9.91 -69.57 38.04
C ASN A 458 11.13 -70.49 37.98
N VAL A 459 11.64 -70.88 39.15
CA VAL A 459 12.67 -71.92 39.23
C VAL A 459 11.99 -73.20 38.78
N GLU A 460 12.44 -73.78 37.68
CA GLU A 460 11.94 -75.06 37.21
C GLU A 460 12.21 -76.12 38.29
N LYS A 461 11.16 -76.76 38.79
CA LYS A 461 11.22 -77.79 39.85
C LYS A 461 10.82 -79.18 39.36
N SER A 462 10.37 -79.27 38.12
CA SER A 462 9.89 -80.50 37.46
C SER A 462 10.89 -81.64 37.57
N TYR A 463 12.19 -81.36 37.43
CA TYR A 463 13.25 -82.37 37.52
C TYR A 463 13.46 -82.87 38.96
N LEU A 464 13.30 -82.01 39.98
CA LEU A 464 13.36 -82.40 41.38
C LEU A 464 12.10 -83.17 41.81
N GLU A 465 10.92 -82.73 41.35
CA GLU A 465 9.64 -83.43 41.55
C GLU A 465 9.65 -84.84 40.94
N SER A 466 10.23 -84.97 39.74
CA SER A 466 10.43 -86.26 39.07
C SER A 466 11.38 -87.16 39.88
N LEU A 467 12.50 -86.62 40.37
CA LEU A 467 13.45 -87.38 41.18
C LEU A 467 12.85 -87.82 42.53
N ILE A 468 12.08 -86.96 43.19
CA ILE A 468 11.33 -87.31 44.42
C ILE A 468 10.37 -88.47 44.14
N THR A 469 9.63 -88.40 43.03
CA THR A 469 8.69 -89.46 42.64
C THR A 469 9.41 -90.79 42.37
N SER A 470 10.53 -90.74 41.65
CA SER A 470 11.38 -91.93 41.42
C SER A 470 11.89 -92.52 42.73
N ALA A 471 12.39 -91.68 43.63
CA ALA A 471 12.93 -92.12 44.91
C ALA A 471 11.87 -92.81 45.79
N TYR A 472 10.62 -92.33 45.77
CA TYR A 472 9.50 -93.00 46.47
C TYR A 472 9.17 -94.37 45.89
N ASN A 473 9.07 -94.45 44.57
CA ASN A 473 8.71 -95.70 43.88
C ASN A 473 9.81 -96.76 44.05
N ASP A 474 11.05 -96.33 44.20
CA ASP A 474 12.20 -97.21 44.42
C ASP A 474 12.34 -97.68 45.88
N LEU A 475 11.51 -97.23 46.82
CA LEU A 475 11.55 -97.75 48.19
C LEU A 475 11.15 -99.22 48.23
N VAL A 476 11.91 -100.01 48.97
CA VAL A 476 11.68 -101.46 49.14
C VAL A 476 11.35 -101.77 50.59
N SER A 477 10.80 -102.97 50.83
CA SER A 477 10.42 -103.42 52.17
C SER A 477 11.59 -103.37 53.15
N ILE A 478 11.29 -103.10 54.42
CA ILE A 478 12.27 -103.15 55.50
C ILE A 478 12.27 -104.57 56.07
N SER A 479 13.45 -105.17 56.25
CA SER A 479 13.58 -106.41 57.04
C SER A 479 13.58 -106.06 58.52
N TYR A 480 12.60 -106.56 59.27
CA TYR A 480 12.49 -106.39 60.72
C TYR A 480 13.57 -107.17 61.47
N ASN A 481 14.04 -108.28 60.88
CA ASN A 481 15.15 -109.07 61.42
C ASN A 481 16.53 -108.49 61.05
N GLY A 482 16.58 -107.53 60.11
CA GLY A 482 17.81 -106.87 59.66
C GLY A 482 18.73 -107.73 58.79
N ASP A 483 18.27 -108.92 58.40
CA ASP A 483 19.03 -109.89 57.61
C ASP A 483 18.30 -110.39 56.35
N GLY A 484 17.04 -109.97 56.14
CA GLY A 484 16.23 -110.36 54.98
C GLY A 484 15.52 -111.70 55.11
N SER A 485 15.64 -112.39 56.24
CA SER A 485 14.97 -113.68 56.49
C SER A 485 13.43 -113.60 56.53
N ASP A 486 12.89 -112.40 56.67
CA ASP A 486 11.46 -112.07 56.70
C ASP A 486 10.93 -111.43 55.42
N VAL A 487 11.77 -111.33 54.37
CA VAL A 487 11.39 -110.77 53.07
C VAL A 487 11.50 -111.87 51.98
N PRO A 488 10.47 -112.07 51.13
CA PRO A 488 10.49 -113.08 50.06
C PRO A 488 11.74 -112.99 49.16
N TYR A 489 12.30 -114.13 48.78
CA TYR A 489 13.58 -114.20 48.04
C TYR A 489 13.56 -113.48 46.68
N TYR A 490 12.39 -113.30 46.07
CA TYR A 490 12.20 -112.56 44.82
C TYR A 490 11.97 -111.06 45.01
N SER A 491 12.02 -110.57 46.26
CA SER A 491 11.86 -109.15 46.60
C SER A 491 13.17 -108.57 47.13
N LYS A 492 13.38 -107.28 46.88
CA LYS A 492 14.47 -106.52 47.51
C LYS A 492 14.02 -106.03 48.89
N TRP A 493 14.99 -105.86 49.79
CA TRP A 493 14.79 -105.25 51.10
C TRP A 493 15.91 -104.28 51.46
N THR A 494 15.68 -103.46 52.49
CA THR A 494 16.65 -102.53 53.05
C THR A 494 16.62 -102.53 54.60
N SER A 495 17.65 -102.00 55.25
CA SER A 495 17.64 -101.82 56.70
C SER A 495 16.78 -100.62 57.11
N GLN A 496 16.30 -100.62 58.36
CA GLN A 496 15.57 -99.48 58.92
C GLN A 496 16.39 -98.17 58.85
N ASN A 497 17.71 -98.25 59.08
CA ASN A 497 18.60 -97.09 59.08
C ASN A 497 18.74 -96.49 57.68
N ASP A 498 18.92 -97.33 56.67
CA ASP A 498 19.06 -96.89 55.28
C ASP A 498 17.75 -96.31 54.73
N TRP A 499 16.61 -96.89 55.14
CA TRP A 499 15.29 -96.34 54.83
C TRP A 499 15.08 -94.95 55.44
N ILE A 500 15.41 -94.76 56.73
CA ILE A 500 15.30 -93.45 57.38
C ILE A 500 16.22 -92.43 56.69
N TYR A 501 17.43 -92.85 56.33
CA TYR A 501 18.39 -92.00 55.64
C TYR A 501 17.82 -91.45 54.33
N ILE A 502 17.34 -92.30 53.42
CA ILE A 502 16.77 -91.84 52.14
C ILE A 502 15.49 -91.02 52.37
N ASN A 503 14.62 -91.43 53.30
CA ASN A 503 13.37 -90.73 53.58
C ASN A 503 13.62 -89.29 54.07
N ASN A 504 14.66 -89.06 54.87
CA ASN A 504 15.04 -87.71 55.31
C ASN A 504 15.45 -86.80 54.14
N TYR A 505 16.17 -87.31 53.15
CA TYR A 505 16.55 -86.52 51.97
C TYR A 505 15.36 -86.28 51.03
N ILE A 506 14.45 -87.24 50.93
CA ILE A 506 13.19 -87.06 50.18
C ILE A 506 12.34 -85.95 50.82
N GLU A 507 12.17 -85.95 52.15
CA GLU A 507 11.40 -84.91 52.85
C GLU A 507 12.08 -83.54 52.79
N GLN A 508 13.41 -83.46 52.84
CA GLN A 508 14.14 -82.22 52.59
C GLN A 508 13.90 -81.70 51.17
N ALA A 509 14.02 -82.55 50.16
CA ALA A 509 13.75 -82.17 48.77
C ALA A 509 12.30 -81.68 48.57
N LYS A 510 11.33 -82.36 49.19
CA LYS A 510 9.92 -81.92 49.22
C LYS A 510 9.74 -80.55 49.86
N SER A 511 10.44 -80.26 50.95
CA SER A 511 10.37 -78.95 51.60
C SER A 511 10.82 -77.82 50.65
N ILE A 512 11.83 -78.08 49.81
CA ILE A 512 12.32 -77.15 48.80
C ILE A 512 11.34 -77.01 47.62
N VAL A 513 10.72 -78.12 47.18
CA VAL A 513 9.65 -78.07 46.16
C VAL A 513 8.47 -77.22 46.66
N ASN A 514 8.00 -77.47 47.88
CA ASN A 514 6.86 -76.79 48.48
C ASN A 514 7.18 -75.35 48.94
N ASN A 515 8.46 -75.00 49.10
CA ASN A 515 8.86 -73.64 49.41
C ASN A 515 8.68 -72.74 48.19
N TYR A 516 7.66 -71.90 48.23
CA TYR A 516 7.36 -70.90 47.20
C TYR A 516 8.55 -69.97 46.91
N TYR A 517 9.39 -69.72 47.92
CA TYR A 517 10.53 -68.79 47.85
C TYR A 517 11.88 -69.48 47.57
N ALA A 518 11.90 -70.78 47.25
CA ALA A 518 13.15 -71.49 46.97
C ALA A 518 13.90 -70.90 45.76
N THR A 519 15.21 -70.67 45.93
CA THR A 519 16.12 -70.19 44.90
C THR A 519 16.57 -71.31 43.96
N GLN A 520 17.03 -70.96 42.74
CA GLN A 520 17.58 -71.95 41.80
C GLN A 520 18.73 -72.76 42.42
N LEU A 521 19.57 -72.12 43.23
CA LEU A 521 20.68 -72.79 43.91
C LEU A 521 20.19 -73.83 44.92
N GLU A 522 19.16 -73.50 45.71
CA GLU A 522 18.57 -74.43 46.67
C GLU A 522 17.90 -75.63 45.98
N VAL A 523 17.23 -75.43 44.84
CA VAL A 523 16.65 -76.55 44.06
C VAL A 523 17.73 -77.46 43.48
N VAL A 524 18.81 -76.89 42.95
CA VAL A 524 19.96 -77.66 42.43
C VAL A 524 20.67 -78.43 43.56
N SER A 525 20.90 -77.79 44.71
CA SER A 525 21.49 -78.45 45.87
C SER A 525 20.61 -79.59 46.40
N ALA A 526 19.30 -79.39 46.49
CA ALA A 526 18.35 -80.42 46.91
C ALA A 526 18.33 -81.61 45.95
N TYR A 527 18.36 -81.36 44.64
CA TYR A 527 18.47 -82.40 43.61
C TYR A 527 19.74 -83.24 43.77
N ASN A 528 20.90 -82.58 43.88
CA ASN A 528 22.18 -83.27 44.01
C ASN A 528 22.26 -84.10 45.31
N ASN A 529 21.73 -83.57 46.41
CA ASN A 529 21.68 -84.25 47.69
C ASN A 529 20.77 -85.50 47.63
N LEU A 530 19.56 -85.37 47.07
CA LEU A 530 18.64 -86.50 46.93
C LEU A 530 19.20 -87.57 45.97
N ASN A 531 19.80 -87.16 44.86
CA ASN A 531 20.38 -88.10 43.90
C ASN A 531 21.56 -88.90 44.49
N SER A 532 22.37 -88.24 45.33
CA SER A 532 23.47 -88.87 46.05
C SER A 532 22.95 -89.87 47.09
N ALA A 533 21.91 -89.48 47.85
CA ALA A 533 21.25 -90.36 48.81
C ALA A 533 20.59 -91.57 48.14
N LEU A 534 19.96 -91.38 46.97
CA LEU A 534 19.33 -92.45 46.20
C LEU A 534 20.38 -93.47 45.69
N SER A 535 21.54 -92.98 45.25
CA SER A 535 22.67 -93.82 44.83
C SER A 535 23.19 -94.70 45.97
N TYR A 536 23.31 -94.13 47.17
CA TYR A 536 23.64 -94.88 48.38
C TYR A 536 22.56 -95.90 48.72
N TYR A 537 21.30 -95.49 48.76
CA TYR A 537 20.16 -96.35 49.10
C TYR A 537 20.01 -97.53 48.14
N ASN A 538 20.17 -97.32 46.83
CA ASN A 538 20.13 -98.39 45.83
C ASN A 538 21.24 -99.43 46.02
N SER A 539 22.42 -99.00 46.46
CA SER A 539 23.54 -99.91 46.78
C SER A 539 23.32 -100.67 48.09
N ALA A 540 22.49 -100.14 48.98
CA ALA A 540 22.14 -100.78 50.25
C ALA A 540 21.03 -101.84 50.14
N LYS A 541 20.33 -101.92 48.99
CA LYS A 541 19.29 -102.92 48.74
C LYS A 541 19.88 -104.32 48.64
N ARG A 542 19.23 -105.29 49.30
CA ARG A 542 19.64 -106.70 49.33
C ARG A 542 18.47 -107.59 48.89
N ASP A 543 18.76 -108.81 48.43
CA ASP A 543 17.74 -109.80 48.12
C ASP A 543 17.20 -110.45 49.40
N GLY A 544 15.90 -110.75 49.43
CA GLY A 544 15.27 -111.49 50.51
C GLY A 544 15.80 -112.92 50.62
N LEU A 545 15.60 -113.54 51.79
CA LEU A 545 16.04 -114.91 52.07
C LEU A 545 14.86 -115.84 52.44
N LEU A 546 13.62 -115.32 52.48
CA LEU A 546 12.43 -116.11 52.77
C LEU A 546 11.99 -116.88 51.51
N HIS A 547 12.15 -118.21 51.54
CA HIS A 547 11.79 -119.12 50.45
C HIS A 547 10.30 -119.43 50.37
#